data_AF-A0A5H2XRT8-F1
#
_entry.id   AF-A0A5H2XRT8-F1
#
_cell.length_a   1.000
_cell.length_b   1.000
_cell.length_c   1.000
_cell.angle_alpha   90.00
_cell.angle_beta   90.00
_cell.angle_gamma   90.00
#
_symmetry.space_group_name_H-M   'P 1'
#
loop_
_entity.id
_entity.type
_entity.pdbx_description
1 polymer ?
#
loop_
_entity_poly.entity_id
_entity_poly.type
_entity_poly.pdbx_seq_one_letter_code
_entity_poly.pdbx_strand_id
1 'polypeptide(L)'
;MGNCAALSASARGVFKKSKALPIETTFKLPAPLPSWPPGDGFASESIELGGLQVYQISSFSKVWATHEGTRQPWGKLLRTFTLTESQPNNKPLSGWALAAKSTKDKDEDEDDHPLLKKPLDYTLVWNSESLKTLKKEGDGYVWLPTPPHGYEAIGHVVTSSPEKPSLDQIRCVRSDHTDHCEADSWIWARYRW
;
A
#
# COMPACT_ATOMS: atom_id res chain seq x y z
N MET A 1 -5.87 21.84 28.83
CA MET A 1 -5.21 23.15 28.73
C MET A 1 -4.11 23.04 27.68
N GLY A 2 -4.15 23.91 26.66
CA GLY A 2 -3.06 24.18 25.70
C GLY A 2 -2.80 23.06 24.67
N ASN A 3 -2.62 23.30 23.37
CA ASN A 3 -2.56 24.55 22.61
C ASN A 3 -2.87 24.21 21.15
N CYS A 4 -3.88 24.85 20.58
CA CYS A 4 -4.12 24.87 19.13
C CYS A 4 -3.14 25.87 18.49
N ALA A 5 -2.23 25.39 17.65
CA ALA A 5 -1.39 26.28 16.84
C ALA A 5 -2.19 26.76 15.62
N ALA A 6 -2.39 28.06 15.54
CA ALA A 6 -3.08 28.75 14.45
C ALA A 6 -2.26 28.66 13.15
N LEU A 7 -2.93 28.30 12.04
CA LEU A 7 -2.38 28.40 10.70
C LEU A 7 -2.33 29.87 10.28
N SER A 8 -1.13 30.37 10.02
CA SER A 8 -0.88 31.67 9.38
C SER A 8 -1.35 31.64 7.93
N ALA A 9 -2.11 32.66 7.54
CA ALA A 9 -2.66 32.81 6.19
C ALA A 9 -1.73 33.66 5.32
N SER A 10 -1.19 33.08 4.22
CA SER A 10 -1.01 33.82 2.97
C SER A 10 -0.65 32.89 1.80
N ALA A 11 -1.60 32.72 0.89
CA ALA A 11 -1.45 32.75 -0.57
C ALA A 11 -2.79 32.30 -1.17
N ARG A 12 -3.59 33.26 -1.65
CA ARG A 12 -4.87 33.00 -2.33
C ARG A 12 -4.60 32.40 -3.71
N GLY A 13 -4.43 31.09 -3.76
CA GLY A 13 -4.73 30.29 -4.93
C GLY A 13 -6.16 29.79 -4.80
N VAL A 14 -7.06 30.19 -5.71
CA VAL A 14 -8.42 29.64 -5.81
C VAL A 14 -8.30 28.20 -6.31
N PHE A 15 -7.99 27.27 -5.41
CA PHE A 15 -8.24 25.86 -5.66
C PHE A 15 -9.74 25.67 -5.60
N LYS A 16 -10.36 25.44 -6.75
CA LYS A 16 -11.74 24.92 -6.82
C LYS A 16 -11.79 23.71 -5.89
N LYS A 17 -12.54 23.79 -4.79
CA LYS A 17 -12.77 22.66 -3.90
C LYS A 17 -13.47 21.58 -4.71
N SER A 18 -12.69 20.62 -5.19
CA SER A 18 -13.21 19.36 -5.70
C SER A 18 -14.02 18.70 -4.60
N LYS A 19 -15.20 18.16 -4.94
CA LYS A 19 -16.00 17.36 -4.01
C LYS A 19 -15.16 16.14 -3.61
N ALA A 20 -14.98 15.93 -2.30
CA ALA A 20 -14.21 14.79 -1.79
C ALA A 20 -14.79 13.47 -2.31
N LEU A 21 -13.92 12.56 -2.75
CA LEU A 21 -14.33 11.25 -3.25
C LEU A 21 -14.64 10.32 -2.07
N PRO A 22 -15.57 9.34 -2.22
CA PRO A 22 -15.84 8.36 -1.16
C PRO A 22 -14.58 7.71 -0.59
N ILE A 23 -13.57 7.42 -1.42
CA ILE A 23 -12.29 6.83 -1.00
C ILE A 23 -11.47 7.69 -0.04
N GLU A 24 -11.74 8.99 0.03
CA GLU A 24 -11.11 9.91 0.98
C GLU A 24 -11.76 9.82 2.38
N THR A 25 -12.79 9.00 2.54
CA THR A 25 -13.46 8.72 3.81
C THR A 25 -13.15 7.30 4.30
N THR A 26 -12.99 7.15 5.61
CA THR A 26 -12.79 5.84 6.26
C THR A 26 -14.12 5.10 6.42
N PHE A 27 -14.16 3.81 6.11
CA PHE A 27 -15.31 2.97 6.43
C PHE A 27 -15.62 3.00 7.94
N LYS A 28 -16.89 3.22 8.29
CA LYS A 28 -17.41 3.15 9.66
C LYS A 28 -18.41 2.02 9.75
N LEU A 29 -18.29 1.19 10.80
CA LEU A 29 -19.30 0.18 11.10
C LEU A 29 -20.65 0.88 11.40
N PRO A 30 -21.77 0.29 10.98
CA PRO A 30 -23.10 0.84 11.23
C PRO A 30 -23.48 0.84 12.72
N ALA A 31 -22.78 0.06 13.55
CA ALA A 31 -22.90 0.01 15.00
C ALA A 31 -21.52 -0.21 15.65
N PRO A 32 -21.30 0.21 16.91
CA PRO A 32 -20.08 -0.10 17.64
C PRO A 32 -19.89 -1.62 17.81
N LEU A 33 -18.63 -2.07 17.83
CA LEU A 33 -18.31 -3.46 18.08
C LEU A 33 -18.79 -3.87 19.49
N PRO A 34 -19.34 -5.08 19.66
CA PRO A 34 -19.65 -5.61 20.99
C PRO A 34 -18.38 -5.75 21.82
N SER A 35 -18.49 -5.67 23.15
CA SER A 35 -17.38 -5.94 24.05
C SER A 35 -17.00 -7.41 23.95
N TRP A 36 -15.81 -7.70 23.42
CA TRP A 36 -15.27 -9.05 23.39
C TRP A 36 -14.91 -9.51 24.81
N PRO A 37 -15.11 -10.79 25.16
CA PRO A 37 -14.67 -11.31 26.45
C PRO A 37 -13.15 -11.21 26.57
N PRO A 38 -12.60 -10.95 27.76
CA PRO A 38 -11.15 -11.00 27.97
C PRO A 38 -10.65 -12.41 27.64
N GLY A 39 -9.68 -12.49 26.73
CA GLY A 39 -9.06 -13.73 26.28
C GLY A 39 -7.55 -13.59 26.24
N ASP A 40 -6.85 -14.71 26.34
CA ASP A 40 -5.39 -14.76 26.57
C ASP A 40 -4.57 -14.89 25.26
N GLY A 41 -5.05 -14.29 24.15
CA GLY A 41 -4.33 -14.38 22.87
C GLY A 41 -5.04 -13.98 21.58
N PHE A 42 -6.34 -13.62 21.60
CA PHE A 42 -7.03 -13.10 20.42
C PHE A 42 -6.95 -11.56 20.39
N ALA A 43 -6.65 -10.98 19.23
CA ALA A 43 -6.50 -9.54 19.01
C ALA A 43 -5.29 -8.86 19.73
N SER A 44 -4.16 -9.57 19.89
CA SER A 44 -2.88 -9.05 20.42
C SER A 44 -2.14 -8.07 19.48
N GLU A 45 -2.83 -7.49 18.50
CA GLU A 45 -2.34 -6.55 17.47
C GLU A 45 -1.24 -7.08 16.51
N SER A 46 -0.63 -8.22 16.84
CA SER A 46 0.43 -8.84 16.05
C SER A 46 0.37 -10.36 16.06
N ILE A 47 0.88 -10.97 15.00
CA ILE A 47 0.90 -12.43 14.78
C ILE A 47 2.34 -12.84 14.47
N GLU A 48 2.84 -13.89 15.12
CA GLU A 48 4.13 -14.50 14.80
C GLU A 48 3.94 -15.63 13.77
N LEU A 49 4.64 -15.53 12.64
CA LEU A 49 4.64 -16.48 11.55
C LEU A 49 6.07 -16.99 11.31
N GLY A 50 6.50 -17.98 12.10
CA GLY A 50 7.77 -18.67 11.88
C GLY A 50 9.00 -17.73 11.86
N GLY A 51 9.08 -16.79 12.80
CA GLY A 51 10.17 -15.79 12.84
C GLY A 51 9.86 -14.45 12.14
N LEU A 52 8.68 -14.31 11.54
CA LEU A 52 8.14 -13.02 11.09
C LEU A 52 7.06 -12.53 12.05
N GLN A 53 7.27 -11.38 12.68
CA GLN A 53 6.20 -10.69 13.39
C GLN A 53 5.43 -9.83 12.40
N VAL A 54 4.13 -10.07 12.29
CA VAL A 54 3.23 -9.38 11.37
C VAL A 54 2.30 -8.47 12.15
N TYR A 55 2.17 -7.23 11.68
CA TYR A 55 1.35 -6.17 12.27
C TYR A 55 0.36 -5.62 11.26
N GLN A 56 -0.83 -5.28 11.74
CA GLN A 56 -1.77 -4.52 10.93
C GLN A 56 -1.31 -3.07 10.78
N ILE A 57 -1.33 -2.57 9.54
CA ILE A 57 -1.11 -1.16 9.24
C ILE A 57 -2.43 -0.40 9.39
N SER A 58 -2.42 0.64 10.21
CA SER A 58 -3.59 1.51 10.46
C SER A 58 -3.54 2.84 9.71
N SER A 59 -2.37 3.23 9.22
CA SER A 59 -2.14 4.51 8.53
C SER A 59 -1.65 4.30 7.12
N PHE A 60 -2.24 5.03 6.20
CA PHE A 60 -1.93 4.94 4.78
C PHE A 60 -1.73 6.35 4.21
N SER A 61 -0.97 6.47 3.12
CA SER A 61 -0.85 7.69 2.32
C SER A 61 -1.32 7.42 0.89
N LYS A 62 -1.94 8.42 0.25
CA LYS A 62 -2.34 8.33 -1.16
C LYS A 62 -1.11 8.60 -2.02
N VAL A 63 -0.79 7.69 -2.94
CA VAL A 63 0.35 7.88 -3.87
C VAL A 63 -0.14 8.38 -5.22
N TRP A 64 -1.13 7.71 -5.80
CA TRP A 64 -1.64 8.06 -7.12
C TRP A 64 -3.10 7.67 -7.30
N ALA A 65 -3.86 8.48 -8.04
CA ALA A 65 -5.23 8.15 -8.42
C ALA A 65 -5.53 8.53 -9.87
N THR A 66 -6.32 7.67 -10.52
CA THR A 66 -7.03 8.01 -11.75
C THR A 66 -8.49 8.28 -11.45
N HIS A 67 -9.13 9.19 -12.18
CA HIS A 67 -10.55 9.50 -12.07
C HIS A 67 -11.39 8.82 -13.17
N GLU A 68 -10.77 8.02 -14.05
CA GLU A 68 -11.41 7.34 -15.18
C GLU A 68 -10.98 5.85 -15.27
N GLY A 69 -11.95 4.94 -15.46
CA GLY A 69 -11.81 3.47 -15.41
C GLY A 69 -13.16 2.76 -15.68
N THR A 70 -13.16 1.45 -15.97
CA THR A 70 -14.24 0.68 -16.65
C THR A 70 -15.70 1.01 -16.32
N ARG A 71 -16.55 0.95 -17.37
CA ARG A 71 -18.01 1.14 -17.51
C ARG A 71 -18.87 0.87 -16.25
N GLN A 72 -18.75 1.77 -15.29
CA GLN A 72 -19.68 2.34 -14.30
C GLN A 72 -18.78 3.26 -13.47
N PRO A 73 -19.27 4.42 -13.01
CA PRO A 73 -18.41 5.59 -12.84
C PRO A 73 -17.33 5.36 -11.77
N TRP A 74 -16.30 6.20 -11.79
CA TRP A 74 -15.27 6.41 -10.75
C TRP A 74 -13.98 5.56 -10.86
N GLY A 75 -12.85 6.26 -11.01
CA GLY A 75 -11.49 5.70 -11.14
C GLY A 75 -10.92 5.07 -9.86
N LYS A 76 -9.60 4.90 -9.78
CA LYS A 76 -8.92 4.03 -8.81
C LYS A 76 -7.80 4.75 -8.05
N LEU A 77 -7.63 4.40 -6.76
CA LEU A 77 -6.60 4.89 -5.86
C LEU A 77 -5.59 3.77 -5.61
N LEU A 78 -4.30 4.05 -5.80
CA LEU A 78 -3.19 3.18 -5.43
C LEU A 78 -2.49 3.75 -4.18
N ARG A 79 -2.34 2.92 -3.14
CA ARG A 79 -1.55 3.24 -1.93
C ARG A 79 -0.48 2.15 -1.72
N THR A 80 0.72 2.54 -1.29
CA THR A 80 1.79 1.63 -0.83
C THR A 80 1.65 1.38 0.68
N PHE A 81 1.94 0.20 1.26
CA PHE A 81 3.19 -0.60 1.28
C PHE A 81 2.97 -2.13 1.32
N THR A 82 4.05 -2.86 0.99
CA THR A 82 4.31 -4.34 0.97
C THR A 82 3.39 -5.23 0.12
N LEU A 83 2.12 -4.88 -0.04
CA LEU A 83 1.21 -5.43 -1.04
C LEU A 83 0.40 -4.23 -1.56
N THR A 84 0.33 -4.03 -2.87
CA THR A 84 -0.32 -2.84 -3.44
C THR A 84 -1.84 -2.90 -3.26
N GLU A 85 -2.32 -2.44 -2.11
CA GLU A 85 -3.76 -2.26 -1.89
C GLU A 85 -4.29 -1.21 -2.87
N SER A 86 -5.19 -1.68 -3.70
CA SER A 86 -5.63 -1.01 -4.92
C SER A 86 -7.15 -0.99 -4.91
N GLN A 87 -7.76 0.18 -4.80
CA GLN A 87 -9.21 0.25 -4.53
C GLN A 87 -9.97 1.20 -5.45
N PRO A 88 -11.22 0.87 -5.81
CA PRO A 88 -12.11 1.77 -6.54
C PRO A 88 -12.41 3.05 -5.73
N ASN A 89 -12.41 4.20 -6.39
CA ASN A 89 -12.61 5.50 -5.74
C ASN A 89 -14.06 5.77 -5.30
N ASN A 90 -15.00 4.91 -5.69
CA ASN A 90 -16.42 5.02 -5.35
C ASN A 90 -16.80 4.36 -4.02
N LYS A 91 -15.87 3.66 -3.37
CA LYS A 91 -16.07 3.06 -2.06
C LYS A 91 -15.25 3.83 -1.02
N PRO A 92 -15.74 3.93 0.24
CA PRO A 92 -14.90 4.29 1.36
C PRO A 92 -13.66 3.41 1.40
N LEU A 93 -12.55 3.96 1.91
CA LEU A 93 -11.35 3.17 2.15
C LEU A 93 -11.73 2.00 3.05
N SER A 94 -11.53 0.80 2.50
CA SER A 94 -11.71 -0.48 3.18
C SER A 94 -10.41 -1.28 3.02
N GLY A 95 -10.32 -2.51 3.53
CA GLY A 95 -9.10 -3.31 3.39
C GLY A 95 -8.07 -3.10 4.50
N TRP A 96 -7.18 -4.07 4.59
CA TRP A 96 -6.22 -4.25 5.68
C TRP A 96 -4.87 -4.53 5.00
N ALA A 97 -3.83 -3.79 5.36
CA ALA A 97 -2.47 -4.11 4.92
C ALA A 97 -1.67 -4.59 6.12
N LEU A 98 -0.74 -5.51 5.86
CA LEU A 98 0.12 -6.10 6.87
C LEU A 98 1.57 -5.68 6.61
N ALA A 99 2.28 -5.34 7.69
CA ALA A 99 3.73 -5.14 7.70
C ALA A 99 4.38 -6.29 8.46
N ALA A 100 5.45 -6.85 7.90
CA ALA A 100 6.23 -7.90 8.54
C ALA A 100 7.60 -7.39 8.96
N LYS A 101 8.07 -7.82 10.12
CA LYS A 101 9.42 -7.60 10.64
C LYS A 101 10.00 -8.96 11.08
N SER A 102 11.31 -9.15 10.91
CA SER A 102 12.01 -10.29 11.51
C SER A 102 11.99 -10.18 13.04
N THR A 103 11.70 -11.27 13.74
CA THR A 103 11.75 -11.34 15.22
C THR A 103 13.19 -11.40 15.75
N LYS A 104 14.13 -11.87 14.92
CA LYS A 104 15.56 -11.77 15.20
C LYS A 104 16.00 -10.32 14.91
N ASP A 105 15.98 -9.49 15.94
CA ASP A 105 16.59 -8.15 15.90
C ASP A 105 18.11 -8.28 15.87
N LYS A 106 18.75 -7.39 15.14
CA LYS A 106 20.17 -7.38 14.80
C LYS A 106 21.08 -7.53 16.02
N ASP A 107 22.21 -8.19 15.76
CA ASP A 107 23.45 -8.26 16.54
C ASP A 107 23.64 -9.59 17.28
N GLU A 108 24.01 -10.62 16.51
CA GLU A 108 24.96 -11.69 16.84
C GLU A 108 24.92 -12.72 15.69
N ASP A 109 25.92 -12.61 14.79
CA ASP A 109 26.49 -13.63 13.90
C ASP A 109 25.58 -14.57 13.07
N GLU A 110 25.79 -14.50 11.74
CA GLU A 110 25.66 -15.60 10.76
C GLU A 110 24.38 -16.46 10.78
N ASP A 111 23.22 -15.85 10.52
CA ASP A 111 22.22 -16.59 9.73
C ASP A 111 22.54 -16.28 8.25
N ASP A 112 23.18 -17.20 7.53
CA ASP A 112 23.54 -17.03 6.10
C ASP A 112 22.32 -16.62 5.25
N HIS A 113 21.11 -16.88 5.75
CA HIS A 113 19.84 -16.75 5.03
C HIS A 113 18.73 -16.08 5.86
N PRO A 114 18.80 -14.76 6.15
CA PRO A 114 17.77 -14.04 6.89
C PRO A 114 16.41 -14.10 6.19
N LEU A 115 15.29 -14.01 6.92
CA LEU A 115 13.94 -14.12 6.35
C LEU A 115 13.56 -12.97 5.40
N LEU A 116 14.15 -11.80 5.61
CA LEU A 116 13.88 -10.57 4.86
C LEU A 116 15.18 -9.97 4.32
N LYS A 117 15.26 -9.72 3.01
CA LYS A 117 16.37 -8.98 2.38
C LYS A 117 15.87 -7.77 1.61
N LYS A 118 16.74 -6.77 1.42
CA LYS A 118 16.44 -5.67 0.49
C LYS A 118 16.37 -6.22 -0.94
N PRO A 119 15.52 -5.65 -1.82
CA PRO A 119 15.64 -5.92 -3.25
C PRO A 119 17.01 -5.48 -3.77
N LEU A 120 17.46 -6.08 -4.88
CA LEU A 120 18.68 -5.70 -5.58
C LEU A 120 18.47 -4.45 -6.44
N ASP A 121 17.29 -4.33 -7.04
CA ASP A 121 16.88 -3.21 -7.89
C ASP A 121 15.35 -3.21 -8.05
N TYR A 122 14.82 -2.34 -8.90
CA TYR A 122 13.43 -2.30 -9.34
C TYR A 122 13.33 -2.26 -10.87
N THR A 123 12.35 -3.01 -11.39
CA THR A 123 11.94 -2.98 -12.80
C THR A 123 10.64 -2.20 -12.94
N LEU A 124 10.59 -1.21 -13.82
CA LEU A 124 9.35 -0.49 -14.13
C LEU A 124 8.43 -1.40 -14.95
N VAL A 125 7.30 -1.82 -14.39
CA VAL A 125 6.34 -2.72 -15.07
C VAL A 125 5.15 -1.97 -15.67
N TRP A 126 4.85 -0.78 -15.17
CA TRP A 126 3.79 0.06 -15.73
C TRP A 126 3.98 1.54 -15.36
N ASN A 127 3.56 2.45 -16.23
CA ASN A 127 3.40 3.86 -15.90
C ASN A 127 2.18 4.47 -16.62
N SER A 128 1.74 5.62 -16.12
CA SER A 128 0.62 6.34 -16.73
C SER A 128 1.02 7.49 -17.66
N GLU A 129 2.30 7.77 -17.91
CA GLU A 129 2.77 8.94 -18.68
C GLU A 129 2.12 9.07 -20.06
N SER A 130 2.06 7.95 -20.79
CA SER A 130 1.46 7.88 -22.13
C SER A 130 -0.06 8.06 -22.13
N LEU A 131 -0.72 7.95 -20.97
CA LEU A 131 -2.17 8.03 -20.81
C LEU A 131 -2.64 9.49 -20.64
N LYS A 132 -2.34 10.33 -21.63
CA LYS A 132 -2.67 11.77 -21.62
C LYS A 132 -4.18 12.05 -21.61
N THR A 133 -4.99 11.11 -22.09
CA THR A 133 -6.45 11.26 -22.17
C THR A 133 -7.15 10.94 -20.85
N LEU A 134 -6.45 10.33 -19.88
CA LEU A 134 -7.05 10.00 -18.59
C LEU A 134 -7.01 11.22 -17.67
N LYS A 135 -8.14 11.53 -17.03
CA LYS A 135 -8.13 12.46 -15.89
C LYS A 135 -7.42 11.80 -14.71
N LYS A 136 -6.21 12.26 -14.40
CA LYS A 136 -5.33 11.73 -13.35
C LYS A 136 -4.68 12.86 -12.56
N GLU A 137 -4.37 12.60 -11.30
CA GLU A 137 -3.67 13.54 -10.41
C GLU A 137 -2.15 13.35 -10.54
N GLY A 138 -1.64 13.62 -11.74
CA GLY A 138 -0.25 13.35 -12.11
C GLY A 138 0.00 11.92 -12.63
N ASP A 139 1.26 11.58 -12.83
CA ASP A 139 1.69 10.26 -13.30
C ASP A 139 1.95 9.31 -12.13
N GLY A 140 1.72 8.03 -12.39
CA GLY A 140 1.90 6.95 -11.43
C GLY A 140 2.75 5.87 -12.07
N TYR A 141 3.68 5.31 -11.30
CA TYR A 141 4.67 4.34 -11.75
C TYR A 141 4.59 3.12 -10.85
N VAL A 142 4.55 1.94 -11.44
CA VAL A 142 4.48 0.66 -10.75
C VAL A 142 5.78 -0.09 -11.00
N TRP A 143 6.46 -0.41 -9.91
CA TRP A 143 7.77 -1.02 -9.88
C TRP A 143 7.68 -2.43 -9.30
N LEU A 144 8.23 -3.40 -10.01
CA LEU A 144 8.43 -4.75 -9.51
C LEU A 144 9.84 -4.81 -8.89
N PRO A 145 9.96 -5.16 -7.58
CA PRO A 145 11.26 -5.35 -6.96
C PRO A 145 11.97 -6.56 -7.56
N THR A 146 13.27 -6.44 -7.79
CA THR A 146 14.15 -7.55 -8.19
C THR A 146 14.67 -8.24 -6.93
N PRO A 147 14.18 -9.44 -6.56
CA PRO A 147 14.62 -10.09 -5.35
C PRO A 147 16.04 -10.67 -5.49
N PRO A 148 16.81 -10.77 -4.40
CA PRO A 148 18.03 -11.57 -4.37
C PRO A 148 17.75 -13.06 -4.62
N HIS A 149 18.76 -13.83 -5.01
CA HIS A 149 18.64 -15.28 -5.18
C HIS A 149 18.15 -15.96 -3.88
N GLY A 150 17.13 -16.81 -3.99
CA GLY A 150 16.49 -17.49 -2.85
C GLY A 150 15.43 -16.66 -2.11
N TYR A 151 14.99 -15.54 -2.70
CA TYR A 151 13.96 -14.66 -2.18
C TYR A 151 12.94 -14.34 -3.27
N GLU A 152 11.74 -13.95 -2.84
CA GLU A 152 10.63 -13.52 -3.70
C GLU A 152 10.16 -12.11 -3.34
N ALA A 153 9.65 -11.40 -4.35
CA ALA A 153 8.94 -10.15 -4.15
C ALA A 153 7.45 -10.45 -3.89
N ILE A 154 6.96 -10.06 -2.71
CA ILE A 154 5.55 -10.28 -2.31
C ILE A 154 4.58 -9.20 -2.80
N GLY A 155 5.05 -8.23 -3.58
CA GLY A 155 4.22 -7.13 -4.06
C GLY A 155 4.97 -6.14 -4.96
N HIS A 156 4.27 -5.09 -5.35
CA HIS A 156 4.81 -3.99 -6.16
C HIS A 156 4.98 -2.73 -5.30
N VAL A 157 5.77 -1.78 -5.82
CA VAL A 157 5.89 -0.44 -5.25
C VAL A 157 5.29 0.56 -6.22
N VAL A 158 4.48 1.50 -5.73
CA VAL A 158 3.91 2.58 -6.53
C VAL A 158 4.55 3.90 -6.13
N THR A 159 4.94 4.71 -7.10
CA THR A 159 5.47 6.06 -6.90
C THR A 159 4.72 7.09 -7.75
N SER A 160 4.80 8.36 -7.37
CA SER A 160 4.29 9.51 -8.13
C SER A 160 5.39 10.23 -8.94
N SER A 161 6.64 9.78 -8.85
CA SER A 161 7.76 10.25 -9.66
C SER A 161 8.34 9.09 -10.49
N PRO A 162 8.97 9.38 -11.65
CA PRO A 162 9.62 8.39 -12.49
C PRO A 162 10.93 7.84 -11.90
N GLU A 163 11.36 8.37 -10.76
CA GLU A 163 12.59 7.91 -10.10
C GLU A 163 12.37 6.56 -9.42
N LYS A 164 13.41 5.71 -9.45
CA LYS A 164 13.36 4.42 -8.77
C LYS A 164 13.15 4.63 -7.26
N PRO A 165 12.28 3.84 -6.62
CA PRO A 165 12.11 3.89 -5.19
C PRO A 165 13.37 3.43 -4.45
N SER A 166 13.50 3.82 -3.18
CA SER A 166 14.62 3.38 -2.35
C SER A 166 14.57 1.86 -2.09
N LEU A 167 15.72 1.20 -2.09
CA LEU A 167 15.85 -0.22 -1.70
C LEU A 167 15.48 -0.46 -0.23
N ASP A 168 15.45 0.58 0.59
CA ASP A 168 15.04 0.50 1.99
C ASP A 168 13.53 0.47 2.19
N GLN A 169 12.75 0.83 1.17
CA GLN A 169 11.30 1.00 1.26
C GLN A 169 10.56 -0.31 1.53
N ILE A 170 11.07 -1.44 1.04
CA ILE A 170 10.45 -2.76 1.19
C ILE A 170 11.51 -3.85 1.42
N ARG A 171 11.05 -5.07 1.67
CA ARG A 171 11.89 -6.27 1.75
C ARG A 171 11.30 -7.38 0.88
N CYS A 172 12.17 -8.17 0.27
CA CYS A 172 11.85 -9.46 -0.33
C CYS A 172 11.88 -10.53 0.76
N VAL A 173 11.01 -11.53 0.62
CA VAL A 173 10.83 -12.61 1.60
C VAL A 173 11.56 -13.84 1.11
N ARG A 174 12.19 -14.60 1.99
CA ARG A 174 12.86 -15.85 1.63
C ARG A 174 11.86 -16.81 0.97
N SER A 175 12.26 -17.49 -0.11
CA SER A 175 11.30 -18.23 -0.96
C SER A 175 10.54 -19.34 -0.22
N ASP A 176 11.14 -19.93 0.81
CA ASP A 176 10.50 -20.96 1.66
C ASP A 176 9.41 -20.39 2.61
N HIS A 177 9.32 -19.07 2.75
CA HIS A 177 8.27 -18.35 3.49
C HIS A 177 7.28 -17.67 2.54
N THR A 178 7.21 -18.14 1.29
CA THR A 178 6.27 -17.67 0.29
C THR A 178 5.57 -18.83 -0.39
N ASP A 179 4.38 -18.56 -0.91
CA ASP A 179 3.62 -19.50 -1.72
C ASP A 179 3.08 -18.76 -2.95
N HIS A 180 2.66 -19.51 -3.97
CA HIS A 180 2.04 -18.95 -5.15
C HIS A 180 0.71 -18.28 -4.80
N CYS A 181 0.50 -17.08 -5.32
CA CYS A 181 -0.79 -16.42 -5.20
C CYS A 181 -1.76 -16.92 -6.29
N GLU A 182 -3.02 -17.12 -5.91
CA GLU A 182 -4.11 -17.28 -6.88
C GLU A 182 -4.53 -15.89 -7.37
N ALA A 183 -4.56 -15.70 -8.69
CA ALA A 183 -5.04 -14.46 -9.29
C ALA A 183 -6.57 -14.44 -9.32
N ASP A 184 -7.17 -13.49 -8.60
CA ASP A 184 -8.61 -13.24 -8.61
C ASP A 184 -9.00 -12.18 -9.67
N SER A 185 -10.26 -11.75 -9.65
CA SER A 185 -10.85 -10.76 -10.53
C SER A 185 -10.03 -9.47 -10.69
N TRP A 186 -10.12 -8.89 -11.88
CA TRP A 186 -9.31 -7.74 -12.24
C TRP A 186 -9.72 -6.52 -11.42
N ILE A 187 -8.79 -5.97 -10.65
CA ILE A 187 -9.02 -4.75 -9.89
C ILE A 187 -9.11 -3.53 -10.82
N TRP A 188 -8.45 -3.54 -11.98
CA TRP A 188 -8.53 -2.50 -13.00
C TRP A 188 -8.04 -2.97 -14.37
N ALA A 189 -8.71 -2.51 -15.43
CA ALA A 189 -8.33 -2.75 -16.82
C ALA A 189 -8.65 -1.51 -17.68
N ARG A 190 -7.97 -1.35 -18.82
CA ARG A 190 -8.46 -0.48 -19.91
C ARG A 190 -8.81 -1.35 -21.10
N TYR A 191 -10.06 -1.32 -21.54
CA TYR A 191 -10.43 -1.87 -22.84
C TYR A 191 -9.85 -0.98 -23.94
N ARG A 192 -9.09 -1.59 -24.87
CA ARG A 192 -8.86 -1.02 -26.20
C ARG A 192 -10.07 -1.41 -27.05
N TRP A 193 -10.77 -0.41 -27.59
CA TRP A 193 -11.68 -0.61 -28.72
C TRP A 193 -10.86 -0.64 -29.99
#